data_AF-A0A1G8BDY0-F1
#
_entry.id   AF-A0A1G8BDY0-F1
#
_cell.length_a   1.000
_cell.length_b   1.000
_cell.length_c   1.000
_cell.angle_alpha   90.00
_cell.angle_beta   90.00
_cell.angle_gamma   90.00
#
_symmetry.space_group_name_H-M   'P 1'
#
loop_
_entity.id
_entity.type
_entity.pdbx_description
1 polymer ?
#
loop_
_entity_poly.entity_id
_entity_poly.type
_entity_poly.pdbx_seq_one_letter_code
_entity_poly.pdbx_strand_id
1 'polypeptide(L)'
;MKYTRILTVGALMASLAACSAGPAGKAELCESFDQLGTQLLSGNGIGNPLFRAADSLGDVAERYSAQNLGSDAKSLHAIADSDGTDSNELRNATMNIAKICGHPLGLG
;
A
#
# COMPACT_ATOMS: atom_id res chain seq x y z
N MET A 1 -17.21 38.43 24.95
CA MET A 1 -18.01 37.58 24.01
C MET A 1 -17.15 37.43 22.75
N LYS A 2 -16.77 36.21 22.33
CA LYS A 2 -17.43 35.41 21.25
C LYS A 2 -17.61 36.24 19.96
N TYR A 3 -17.13 35.89 18.76
CA TYR A 3 -16.45 34.72 18.20
C TYR A 3 -15.27 35.21 17.29
N THR A 4 -14.49 34.44 16.53
CA THR A 4 -14.53 33.02 16.11
C THR A 4 -13.13 32.43 15.91
N ARG A 5 -13.03 31.23 15.30
CA ARG A 5 -11.79 30.47 15.01
C ARG A 5 -11.13 30.91 13.70
N ILE A 6 -9.80 31.06 13.69
CA ILE A 6 -9.02 31.12 12.43
C ILE A 6 -8.86 29.68 11.91
N LEU A 7 -9.14 29.49 10.63
CA LEU A 7 -9.20 28.19 9.98
C LEU A 7 -7.82 27.60 9.67
N THR A 8 -7.76 26.28 9.75
CA THR A 8 -6.71 25.40 9.26
C THR A 8 -6.21 25.75 7.85
N VAL A 9 -4.91 25.91 7.71
CA VAL A 9 -4.18 25.67 6.45
C VAL A 9 -3.30 24.45 6.66
N GLY A 10 -3.93 23.27 6.63
CA GLY A 10 -3.21 22.00 6.53
C GLY A 10 -2.68 21.88 5.09
N ALA A 11 -1.37 21.78 4.93
CA ALA A 11 -0.74 21.82 3.61
C ALA A 11 -1.10 20.56 2.79
N LEU A 12 -1.93 20.73 1.76
CA LEU A 12 -2.02 19.78 0.65
C LEU A 12 -0.72 19.85 -0.17
N MET A 13 0.26 19.02 0.19
CA MET A 13 1.39 18.72 -0.69
C MET A 13 0.95 17.64 -1.69
N ALA A 14 0.42 18.08 -2.83
CA ALA A 14 0.19 17.22 -3.98
C ALA A 14 1.53 16.91 -4.68
N SER A 15 2.16 15.78 -4.36
CA SER A 15 3.38 15.32 -5.02
C SER A 15 3.07 14.36 -6.17
N LEU A 16 2.80 14.92 -7.36
CA LEU A 16 2.84 14.18 -8.62
C LEU A 16 4.29 13.81 -8.99
N ALA A 17 4.81 12.75 -8.37
CA ALA A 17 6.21 12.32 -8.50
C ALA A 17 6.42 11.26 -9.60
N ALA A 18 6.08 11.60 -10.85
CA ALA A 18 6.34 10.75 -12.02
C ALA A 18 7.74 10.99 -12.61
N CYS A 19 8.80 10.70 -11.86
CA CYS A 19 10.15 10.33 -12.34
C CYS A 19 11.10 10.08 -11.16
N SER A 20 11.93 9.03 -11.25
CA SER A 20 12.87 8.61 -10.19
C SER A 20 12.18 8.32 -8.84
N ALA A 21 11.46 7.19 -8.77
CA ALA A 21 10.99 6.64 -7.52
C ALA A 21 12.20 6.25 -6.63
N GLY A 22 12.54 7.13 -5.68
CA GLY A 22 13.66 6.94 -4.75
C GLY A 22 13.38 5.87 -3.69
N PRO A 23 14.32 5.66 -2.74
CA PRO A 23 14.14 4.70 -1.65
C PRO A 23 12.84 4.96 -0.90
N ALA A 24 12.01 3.94 -0.77
CA ALA A 24 10.71 4.06 -0.13
C ALA A 24 10.84 4.16 1.40
N GLY A 25 10.01 5.00 2.00
CA GLY A 25 9.92 5.15 3.45
C GLY A 25 9.00 4.10 4.09
N LYS A 26 9.12 3.89 5.42
CA LYS A 26 8.16 3.04 6.15
C LYS A 26 6.71 3.56 6.03
N ALA A 27 6.52 4.88 6.01
CA ALA A 27 5.19 5.49 5.88
C ALA A 27 4.55 5.13 4.53
N GLU A 28 5.28 5.31 3.42
CA GLU A 28 4.85 4.98 2.05
C GLU A 28 4.52 3.47 1.91
N LEU A 29 5.36 2.60 2.49
CA LEU A 29 5.13 1.15 2.52
C LEU A 29 3.82 0.79 3.23
N CYS A 30 3.55 1.38 4.40
CA CYS A 30 2.34 1.08 5.16
C CYS A 30 1.10 1.73 4.55
N GLU A 31 1.19 2.95 4.01
CA GLU A 31 0.08 3.58 3.28
C GLU A 31 -0.34 2.74 2.06
N SER A 32 0.63 2.23 1.28
CA SER A 32 0.32 1.35 0.15
C SER A 32 -0.27 -0.01 0.60
N PHE A 33 0.16 -0.54 1.75
CA PHE A 33 -0.40 -1.74 2.35
C PHE A 33 -1.84 -1.54 2.86
N ASP A 34 -2.14 -0.38 3.43
CA ASP A 34 -3.49 0.02 3.87
C ASP A 34 -4.42 0.24 2.68
N GLN A 35 -3.92 0.82 1.58
CA GLN A 35 -4.65 0.93 0.32
C GLN A 35 -5.01 -0.45 -0.25
N LEU A 36 -4.06 -1.40 -0.28
CA LEU A 36 -4.33 -2.79 -0.67
C LEU A 36 -5.38 -3.45 0.24
N GLY A 37 -5.27 -3.26 1.56
CA GLY A 37 -6.25 -3.73 2.54
C GLY A 37 -7.65 -3.15 2.31
N THR A 38 -7.73 -1.87 1.96
CA THR A 38 -8.97 -1.17 1.62
C THR A 38 -9.60 -1.72 0.35
N GLN A 39 -8.81 -1.96 -0.71
CA GLN A 39 -9.33 -2.59 -1.93
C GLN A 39 -9.90 -3.98 -1.64
N LEU A 40 -9.17 -4.79 -0.87
CA LEU A 40 -9.60 -6.14 -0.47
C LEU A 40 -10.91 -6.14 0.31
N LEU A 41 -11.07 -5.24 1.28
CA LEU A 41 -12.31 -5.11 2.07
C LEU A 41 -13.48 -4.53 1.27
N SER A 42 -13.22 -3.68 0.27
CA SER A 42 -14.27 -2.98 -0.47
C SER A 42 -15.18 -3.90 -1.28
N GLY A 43 -14.77 -5.15 -1.52
CA GLY A 43 -15.54 -6.15 -2.26
C GLY A 43 -15.77 -5.80 -3.74
N ASN A 44 -15.13 -4.74 -4.26
CA ASN A 44 -15.22 -4.27 -5.65
C ASN A 44 -14.46 -5.17 -6.63
N GLY A 45 -14.73 -6.47 -6.54
CA GLY A 45 -14.05 -7.52 -7.28
C GLY A 45 -12.64 -7.79 -6.76
N ILE A 46 -12.33 -9.08 -6.67
CA ILE A 46 -10.99 -9.53 -7.00
C ILE A 46 -10.82 -9.18 -8.48
N GLY A 47 -10.06 -8.13 -8.77
CA GLY A 47 -10.19 -7.38 -10.02
C GLY A 47 -9.23 -6.19 -10.11
N ASN A 48 -9.32 -5.45 -11.22
CA ASN A 48 -8.31 -4.47 -11.65
C ASN A 48 -7.84 -3.47 -10.55
N PRO A 49 -8.69 -2.91 -9.67
CA PRO A 49 -8.24 -2.04 -8.57
C PRO A 49 -7.38 -2.77 -7.53
N LEU A 50 -7.72 -4.01 -7.19
CA LEU A 50 -6.99 -4.84 -6.22
C LEU A 50 -5.61 -5.23 -6.78
N PHE A 51 -5.57 -5.67 -8.04
CA PHE A 51 -4.33 -6.04 -8.72
C PHE A 51 -3.38 -4.85 -8.88
N ARG A 52 -3.88 -3.66 -9.25
CA ARG A 52 -3.08 -2.42 -9.27
C ARG A 52 -2.57 -2.00 -7.90
N ALA A 53 -3.35 -2.21 -6.84
CA ALA A 53 -2.88 -1.94 -5.47
C ALA A 53 -1.79 -2.94 -5.04
N ALA A 54 -1.86 -4.20 -5.50
CA ALA A 54 -0.80 -5.19 -5.28
C ALA A 54 0.49 -4.79 -6.02
N ASP A 55 0.38 -4.41 -7.29
CA ASP A 55 1.51 -3.94 -8.11
C ASP A 55 2.19 -2.71 -7.48
N SER A 56 1.40 -1.71 -7.10
CA SER A 56 1.88 -0.51 -6.41
C SER A 56 2.55 -0.81 -5.08
N LEU A 57 2.10 -1.83 -4.34
CA LEU A 57 2.76 -2.25 -3.11
C LEU A 57 4.07 -3.01 -3.40
N GLY A 58 4.11 -3.77 -4.50
CA GLY A 58 5.34 -4.40 -5.02
C GLY A 58 6.42 -3.35 -5.32
N ASP A 59 6.09 -2.34 -6.12
CA ASP A 59 6.97 -1.21 -6.47
C ASP A 59 7.52 -0.47 -5.24
N VAL A 60 6.70 -0.32 -4.19
CA VAL A 60 7.11 0.32 -2.93
C VAL A 60 7.99 -0.64 -2.10
N ALA A 61 7.65 -1.92 -2.06
CA ALA A 61 8.41 -2.94 -1.35
C ALA A 61 9.80 -3.20 -1.97
N GLU A 62 9.96 -3.17 -3.29
CA GLU A 62 11.28 -3.25 -3.95
C GLU A 62 12.19 -2.06 -3.58
N ARG A 63 11.61 -0.87 -3.44
CA ARG A 63 12.33 0.37 -3.07
C ARG A 63 12.59 0.51 -1.56
N TYR A 64 11.96 -0.30 -0.72
CA TYR A 64 12.12 -0.24 0.73
C TYR A 64 13.42 -0.91 1.19
N SER A 65 14.51 -0.15 1.23
CA SER A 65 15.86 -0.67 1.47
C SER A 65 16.17 -1.10 2.91
N ALA A 66 15.31 -0.74 3.89
CA ALA A 66 15.59 -1.01 5.30
C ALA A 66 15.45 -2.49 5.68
N GLN A 67 14.71 -3.29 4.91
CA GLN A 67 14.60 -4.75 5.05
C GLN A 67 14.45 -5.40 3.66
N ASN A 68 14.89 -6.64 3.51
CA ASN A 68 14.74 -7.37 2.24
C ASN A 68 13.28 -7.83 2.04
N LEU A 69 12.50 -7.04 1.31
CA LEU A 69 11.13 -7.38 0.89
C LEU A 69 11.03 -7.91 -0.55
N GLY A 70 12.16 -8.21 -1.21
CA GLY A 70 12.15 -8.64 -2.62
C GLY A 70 11.44 -9.97 -2.90
N SER A 71 11.08 -10.75 -1.87
CA SER A 71 10.19 -11.91 -2.02
C SER A 71 8.72 -11.51 -1.95
N ASP A 72 8.33 -10.68 -0.97
CA ASP A 72 6.99 -10.11 -0.84
C ASP A 72 6.61 -9.32 -2.12
N ALA A 73 7.52 -8.47 -2.61
CA ALA A 73 7.34 -7.70 -3.84
C ALA A 73 7.09 -8.59 -5.07
N LYS A 74 7.90 -9.64 -5.27
CA LYS A 74 7.70 -10.60 -6.37
C LYS A 74 6.38 -11.34 -6.28
N SER A 75 5.94 -11.70 -5.08
CA SER A 75 4.62 -12.30 -4.86
C SER A 75 3.50 -11.31 -5.18
N LEU A 76 3.67 -10.03 -4.86
CA LEU A 76 2.71 -8.97 -5.16
C LEU A 76 2.59 -8.68 -6.67
N HIS A 77 3.69 -8.57 -7.41
CA HIS A 77 3.65 -8.43 -8.87
C HIS A 77 3.06 -9.68 -9.54
N ALA A 78 3.40 -10.89 -9.07
CA ALA A 78 2.81 -12.13 -9.58
C ALA A 78 1.29 -12.21 -9.35
N ILE A 79 0.79 -11.66 -8.24
CA ILE A 79 -0.66 -11.49 -8.00
C ILE A 79 -1.25 -10.43 -8.93
N ALA A 80 -0.56 -9.30 -9.14
CA ALA A 80 -1.02 -8.23 -10.02
C ALA A 80 -1.18 -8.67 -11.50
N ASP A 81 -0.29 -9.55 -11.97
CA ASP A 81 -0.32 -10.15 -13.31
C ASP A 81 -1.31 -11.33 -13.44
N SER A 82 -2.00 -11.73 -12.37
CA SER A 82 -2.89 -12.90 -12.36
C SER A 82 -4.31 -12.59 -12.85
N ASP A 83 -4.98 -13.60 -13.43
CA ASP A 83 -6.42 -13.55 -13.75
C ASP A 83 -7.32 -13.63 -12.49
N GLY A 84 -6.75 -13.89 -11.31
CA GLY A 84 -7.47 -14.19 -10.09
C GLY A 84 -6.53 -14.49 -8.91
N THR A 85 -6.85 -13.95 -7.74
CA THR A 85 -6.16 -14.22 -6.46
C THR A 85 -7.19 -14.47 -5.35
N ASP A 86 -6.76 -14.71 -4.12
CA ASP A 86 -7.65 -14.74 -2.95
C ASP A 86 -7.08 -14.00 -1.71
N SER A 87 -7.93 -13.81 -0.71
CA SER A 87 -7.58 -13.13 0.54
C SER A 87 -6.44 -13.79 1.31
N ASN A 88 -6.21 -15.09 1.18
CA ASN A 88 -5.12 -15.81 1.84
C ASN A 88 -3.82 -15.66 1.06
N GLU A 89 -3.87 -15.74 -0.27
CA GLU A 89 -2.72 -15.50 -1.14
C GLU A 89 -2.16 -14.08 -0.94
N LEU A 90 -3.01 -13.06 -0.95
CA LEU A 90 -2.64 -11.68 -0.63
C LEU A 90 -2.08 -11.51 0.79
N ARG A 91 -2.65 -12.20 1.79
CA ARG A 91 -2.11 -12.21 3.16
C ARG A 91 -0.75 -12.87 3.26
N ASN A 92 -0.51 -13.94 2.50
CA ASN A 92 0.76 -14.66 2.44
C ASN A 92 1.84 -13.80 1.76
N ALA A 93 1.51 -13.18 0.63
CA ALA A 93 2.41 -12.29 -0.12
C ALA A 93 2.84 -11.04 0.68
N THR A 94 2.03 -10.62 1.65
CA THR A 94 2.29 -9.41 2.47
C THR A 94 2.73 -9.71 3.90
N MET A 95 3.08 -10.96 4.25
CA MET A 95 3.35 -11.36 5.64
C MET A 95 4.48 -10.58 6.32
N ASN A 96 5.51 -10.14 5.61
CA ASN A 96 6.60 -9.38 6.23
C ASN A 96 6.27 -7.88 6.28
N ILE A 97 5.58 -7.36 5.27
CA ILE A 97 5.00 -6.00 5.27
C ILE A 97 4.06 -5.81 6.47
N ALA A 98 3.17 -6.76 6.74
CA ALA A 98 2.27 -6.74 7.90
C ALA A 98 3.01 -6.65 9.24
N LYS A 99 4.15 -7.35 9.40
CA LYS A 99 5.01 -7.26 10.60
C LYS A 99 5.67 -5.89 10.73
N ILE A 100 5.97 -5.22 9.62
CA ILE A 100 6.56 -3.87 9.61
C ILE A 100 5.52 -2.83 10.02
N CYS A 101 4.31 -2.92 9.47
CA CYS A 101 3.25 -1.94 9.72
C CYS A 101 2.52 -2.17 11.05
N GLY A 102 2.51 -3.40 11.56
CA GLY A 102 2.05 -3.74 12.92
C GLY A 102 0.60 -4.23 13.01
N HIS A 103 -0.03 -4.51 11.87
CA HIS A 103 -1.39 -5.01 11.73
C HIS A 103 -1.47 -5.94 10.51
N PRO A 104 -2.44 -6.87 10.44
CA PRO A 104 -2.65 -7.69 9.27
C PRO A 104 -3.35 -6.91 8.15
N LEU A 105 -3.29 -7.46 6.93
CA LEU A 105 -3.94 -6.87 5.75
C LEU A 105 -5.45 -6.68 5.98
N GLY A 106 -5.96 -5.49 5.65
CA GLY A 106 -7.37 -5.14 5.83
C GLY A 106 -7.79 -4.90 7.29
N LEU A 107 -6.87 -4.51 8.18
CA LEU A 107 -7.17 -3.94 9.50
C LEU A 107 -6.38 -2.63 9.76
N GLY A 108 -5.98 -1.93 8.69
CA GLY A 108 -5.42 -0.57 8.75
C GLY A 108 -6.53 0.49 8.70
#